data_AF-A0A928DPG6-F1
#
_entry.id   AF-A0A928DPG6-F1
#
_cell.length_a   1.000
_cell.length_b   1.000
_cell.length_c   1.000
_cell.angle_alpha   90.00
_cell.angle_beta   90.00
_cell.angle_gamma   90.00
#
_symmetry.space_group_name_H-M   'P 1'
#
loop_
_entity.id
_entity.type
_entity.pdbx_description
1 polymer ?
#
loop_
_entity_poly.entity_id
_entity_poly.type
_entity_poly.pdbx_seq_one_letter_code
_entity_poly.pdbx_strand_id
1 'polypeptide(L)'
;MRKILACLLMCVCVSVAWGQPGVPLAKFSSVLQAKIQASHLIQQNPAWGRLMYMRFYFPHNTIYEEPGFWQKLFSPSAEEQERAVAFYLFNMYVSASAYGEYAPTQLTLEYLGALDRLSLIHSFDVRNAEKFYLQHKDSIKKYLQEMFASHPFFPTYHGKNEANDARELAFMRLLSKAPLLGGKPSYRLPVNNRLHASVSDRDVKFVKDMLRRAIFNGKGKVITYQTPQMRPEDVDNGGITPRTSRTLKTYRYAIEECTYCSYLFGKQVCETVSVPSTQWGALRVYKIIAKAENEEFLKSSAPDGNFMQADGTPALKWRYHTASLVILNQNGQYTPLVADKFLAGETPALLTDWLNKFSSKTIFFAVPFVREAEMEKAFKHPERKVGDKVMVDGVLFEPHPVIP
;
A
#
# COMPACT_ATOMS: atom_id res chain seq x y z
N MET A 1 30.29 27.51 59.64
CA MET A 1 29.74 26.21 60.04
C MET A 1 28.47 25.99 59.21
N ARG A 2 28.49 25.19 58.13
CA ARG A 2 28.17 23.73 58.09
C ARG A 2 26.92 23.42 58.94
N LYS A 3 25.82 22.93 58.38
CA LYS A 3 25.55 21.54 57.89
C LYS A 3 24.46 21.64 56.79
N ILE A 4 24.63 21.22 55.53
CA ILE A 4 24.81 19.87 54.96
C ILE A 4 23.92 18.82 55.64
N LEU A 5 22.80 18.49 55.00
CA LEU A 5 22.26 17.14 55.01
C LEU A 5 22.21 16.68 53.54
N ALA A 6 23.05 15.70 53.25
CA ALA A 6 23.08 14.93 52.01
C ALA A 6 22.53 13.54 52.31
N CYS A 7 21.85 12.94 51.34
CA CYS A 7 21.85 11.50 51.05
C CYS A 7 21.25 11.35 49.63
N LEU A 8 22.04 11.01 48.59
CA LEU A 8 22.45 9.65 48.18
C LEU A 8 21.22 8.84 47.70
N LEU A 9 21.12 8.23 46.52
CA LEU A 9 22.08 7.54 45.64
C LEU A 9 21.58 7.66 44.18
N MET A 10 22.43 7.89 43.16
CA MET A 10 23.37 6.99 42.47
C MET A 10 22.74 6.05 41.41
N CYS A 11 23.31 6.14 40.19
CA CYS A 11 23.33 5.17 39.08
C CYS A 11 22.00 4.97 38.29
N VAL A 12 21.95 4.85 36.96
CA VAL A 12 22.79 4.07 36.02
C VAL A 12 22.74 4.68 34.60
N CYS A 13 23.85 4.47 33.88
CA CYS A 13 24.14 4.70 32.47
C CYS A 13 23.15 4.16 31.40
N VAL A 14 23.10 4.89 30.27
CA VAL A 14 22.98 4.43 28.87
C VAL A 14 21.74 3.62 28.45
N SER A 15 20.89 4.21 27.60
CA SER A 15 20.61 3.71 26.23
C SER A 15 19.53 4.53 25.49
N VAL A 16 19.90 5.00 24.29
CA VAL A 16 19.08 5.24 23.09
C VAL A 16 17.69 5.89 23.27
N ALA A 17 17.64 7.21 23.46
CA ALA A 17 16.45 8.00 23.16
C ALA A 17 16.51 8.49 21.70
N TRP A 18 16.09 7.65 20.75
CA TRP A 18 15.72 8.12 19.40
C TRP A 18 14.31 8.71 19.46
N GLY A 19 14.26 9.99 19.77
CA GLY A 19 13.10 10.86 19.67
C GLY A 19 13.61 12.27 19.93
N GLN A 20 13.91 13.03 18.88
CA GLN A 20 14.47 14.36 19.04
C GLN A 20 13.60 15.21 19.98
N PRO A 21 14.18 15.79 21.06
CA PRO A 21 13.47 16.76 21.88
C PRO A 21 13.52 18.14 21.20
N GLY A 22 12.37 18.83 21.18
CA GLY A 22 12.39 20.29 21.32
C GLY A 22 12.02 21.18 20.13
N VAL A 23 11.26 20.73 19.12
CA VAL A 23 10.55 21.70 18.26
C VAL A 23 9.17 21.95 18.86
N PRO A 24 8.86 23.16 19.38
CA PRO A 24 7.52 23.46 19.87
C PRO A 24 6.53 23.31 18.71
N LEU A 25 5.56 22.41 18.88
CA LEU A 25 4.47 22.21 17.93
C LEU A 25 3.72 23.54 17.75
N ALA A 26 3.54 23.96 16.50
CA ALA A 26 2.73 25.13 16.16
C ALA A 26 1.36 25.06 16.87
N LYS A 27 0.78 26.21 17.25
CA LYS A 27 -0.53 26.28 17.92
C LYS A 27 -1.62 25.44 17.22
N PHE A 28 -1.63 25.42 15.88
CA PHE A 28 -2.53 24.56 15.11
C PHE A 28 -2.27 23.06 15.38
N SER A 29 -1.01 22.65 15.29
CA SER A 29 -0.57 21.25 15.44
C SER A 29 -0.84 20.69 16.83
N SER A 30 -0.57 21.48 17.89
CA SER A 30 -0.83 21.06 19.26
C SER A 30 -2.32 20.94 19.57
N VAL A 31 -3.15 21.87 19.06
CA VAL A 31 -4.61 21.77 19.18
C VAL A 31 -5.16 20.57 18.40
N LEU A 32 -4.67 20.32 17.18
CA LEU A 32 -5.10 19.16 16.39
C LEU A 32 -4.74 17.86 17.11
N GLN A 33 -3.52 17.75 17.63
CA GLN A 33 -3.07 16.61 18.42
C GLN A 33 -3.96 16.37 19.63
N ALA A 34 -4.19 17.40 20.45
CA ALA A 34 -5.05 17.28 21.64
C ALA A 34 -6.45 16.79 21.30
N LYS A 35 -7.04 17.28 20.18
CA LYS A 35 -8.36 16.85 19.73
C LYS A 35 -8.39 15.40 19.23
N ILE A 36 -7.40 14.98 18.45
CA ILE A 36 -7.34 13.60 17.94
C ILE A 36 -7.10 12.63 19.11
N GLN A 37 -6.14 12.92 20.00
CA GLN A 37 -5.78 12.05 21.12
C GLN A 37 -6.84 11.98 22.23
N ALA A 38 -7.82 12.89 22.24
CA ALA A 38 -8.99 12.80 23.11
C ALA A 38 -9.96 11.65 22.73
N SER A 39 -9.86 11.11 21.51
CA SER A 39 -10.70 10.00 21.07
C SER A 39 -10.29 8.69 21.73
N HIS A 40 -11.27 8.00 22.32
CA HIS A 40 -11.08 6.66 22.90
C HIS A 40 -10.48 5.66 21.90
N LEU A 41 -10.86 5.72 20.61
CA LEU A 41 -10.30 4.86 19.57
C LEU A 41 -8.79 5.07 19.39
N ILE A 42 -8.33 6.32 19.49
CA ILE A 42 -6.91 6.67 19.39
C ILE A 42 -6.15 6.21 20.63
N GLN A 43 -6.74 6.37 21.82
CA GLN A 43 -6.14 5.95 23.08
C GLN A 43 -5.96 4.42 23.16
N GLN A 44 -6.92 3.67 22.64
CA GLN A 44 -6.81 2.21 22.55
C GLN A 44 -5.81 1.77 21.48
N ASN A 45 -5.85 2.43 20.32
CA ASN A 45 -5.06 2.03 19.17
C ASN A 45 -4.83 3.20 18.22
N PRO A 46 -3.74 3.96 18.39
CA PRO A 46 -3.49 5.13 17.54
C PRO A 46 -3.23 4.74 16.08
N ALA A 47 -2.73 3.53 15.83
CA ALA A 47 -2.52 3.05 14.47
C ALA A 47 -3.85 2.90 13.72
N TRP A 48 -4.80 2.16 14.23
CA TRP A 48 -6.04 1.99 13.46
C TRP A 48 -7.08 3.08 13.73
N GLY A 49 -7.13 3.61 14.95
CA GLY A 49 -8.05 4.67 15.35
C GLY A 49 -7.96 5.92 14.46
N ARG A 50 -6.76 6.29 13.99
CA ARG A 50 -6.58 7.48 13.13
C ARG A 50 -7.37 7.40 11.82
N LEU A 51 -7.70 6.19 11.34
CA LEU A 51 -8.41 6.00 10.07
C LEU A 51 -9.77 6.68 10.06
N MET A 52 -10.38 6.92 11.24
CA MET A 52 -11.64 7.67 11.39
C MET A 52 -11.54 9.12 10.95
N TYR A 53 -10.33 9.69 11.02
CA TYR A 53 -10.04 11.10 10.78
C TYR A 53 -9.35 11.34 9.44
N MET A 54 -8.78 10.29 8.85
CA MET A 54 -8.11 10.38 7.56
C MET A 54 -9.12 10.53 6.43
N ARG A 55 -8.68 11.13 5.33
CA ARG A 55 -9.39 11.04 4.05
C ARG A 55 -8.97 9.76 3.33
N PHE A 56 -9.90 9.12 2.65
CA PHE A 56 -9.66 7.85 1.96
C PHE A 56 -10.67 7.55 0.85
N TYR A 57 -10.36 6.52 0.08
CA TYR A 57 -11.21 5.98 -0.98
C TYR A 57 -12.00 4.79 -0.44
N PHE A 58 -13.32 4.88 -0.54
CA PHE A 58 -14.19 3.75 -0.26
C PHE A 58 -14.12 2.75 -1.42
N PRO A 59 -14.15 1.43 -1.15
CA PRO A 59 -14.29 0.45 -2.21
C PRO A 59 -15.61 0.69 -2.96
N HIS A 60 -15.56 0.66 -4.29
CA HIS A 60 -16.72 0.92 -5.14
C HIS A 60 -16.76 -0.08 -6.29
N ASN A 61 -17.93 -0.22 -6.91
CA ASN A 61 -18.12 -1.18 -7.99
C ASN A 61 -17.81 -0.63 -9.39
N THR A 62 -17.51 0.67 -9.51
CA THR A 62 -17.13 1.31 -10.79
C THR A 62 -15.87 0.67 -11.37
N ILE A 63 -15.93 0.32 -12.66
CA ILE A 63 -14.78 -0.12 -13.44
C ILE A 63 -14.19 1.10 -14.12
N TYR A 64 -12.90 1.35 -13.88
CA TYR A 64 -12.17 2.42 -14.55
C TYR A 64 -11.50 1.90 -15.81
N GLU A 65 -11.67 2.65 -16.89
CA GLU A 65 -10.86 2.48 -18.09
C GLU A 65 -9.51 3.15 -17.88
N GLU A 66 -8.42 2.49 -18.29
CA GLU A 66 -7.14 3.18 -18.33
C GLU A 66 -7.21 4.35 -19.30
N PRO A 67 -6.55 5.48 -18.99
CA PRO A 67 -6.40 6.55 -19.95
C PRO A 67 -5.74 5.99 -21.22
N GLY A 68 -6.36 6.18 -22.37
CA GLY A 68 -5.79 5.83 -23.67
C GLY A 68 -4.47 6.56 -23.92
N PHE A 69 -3.71 6.11 -24.91
CA PHE A 69 -2.40 6.67 -25.28
C PHE A 69 -2.38 8.21 -25.30
N TRP A 70 -3.39 8.82 -25.94
CA TRP A 70 -3.52 10.28 -26.02
C TRP A 70 -3.77 10.95 -24.67
N GLN A 71 -4.57 10.34 -23.80
CA GLN A 71 -4.82 10.86 -22.45
C GLN A 71 -3.58 10.70 -21.55
N LYS A 72 -2.75 9.67 -21.77
CA LYS A 72 -1.46 9.50 -21.08
C LYS A 72 -0.43 10.56 -21.49
N LEU A 73 -0.49 11.07 -22.72
CA LEU A 73 0.38 12.16 -23.20
C LEU A 73 0.06 13.49 -22.52
N PHE A 74 -1.21 13.73 -22.17
CA PHE A 74 -1.62 14.84 -21.32
C PHE A 74 -1.61 14.37 -19.86
N SER A 75 -0.41 14.37 -19.25
CA SER A 75 -0.22 14.02 -17.83
C SER A 75 -1.32 14.61 -16.94
N PRO A 76 -1.71 13.93 -15.84
CA PRO A 76 -2.70 14.48 -14.91
C PRO A 76 -2.32 15.91 -14.57
N SER A 77 -3.31 16.79 -14.60
CA SER A 77 -3.10 18.23 -14.50
C SER A 77 -2.27 18.57 -13.26
N ALA A 78 -1.48 19.64 -13.31
CA ALA A 78 -0.73 20.10 -12.13
C ALA A 78 -1.65 20.21 -10.89
N GLU A 79 -2.90 20.59 -11.09
CA GLU A 79 -3.96 20.63 -10.09
C GLU A 79 -4.20 19.27 -9.39
N GLU A 80 -4.21 18.16 -10.12
CA GLU A 80 -4.40 16.83 -9.53
C GLU A 80 -3.21 16.42 -8.64
N GLN A 81 -2.00 16.77 -9.07
CA GLN A 81 -0.77 16.55 -8.29
C GLN A 81 -0.76 17.41 -7.02
N GLU A 82 -1.14 18.69 -7.13
CA GLU A 82 -1.31 19.60 -5.99
C GLU A 82 -2.31 19.05 -4.96
N ARG A 83 -3.49 18.59 -5.43
CA ARG A 83 -4.51 17.97 -4.57
C ARG A 83 -4.02 16.68 -3.92
N ALA A 84 -3.18 15.90 -4.59
CA ALA A 84 -2.60 14.68 -4.04
C ALA A 84 -1.55 14.96 -2.98
N VAL A 85 -0.70 15.96 -3.18
CA VAL A 85 0.25 16.43 -2.16
C VAL A 85 -0.50 16.99 -0.95
N ALA A 86 -1.56 17.78 -1.16
CA ALA A 86 -2.42 18.25 -0.07
C ALA A 86 -3.07 17.09 0.71
N PHE A 87 -3.58 16.08 -0.01
CA PHE A 87 -4.14 14.88 0.60
C PHE A 87 -3.11 14.13 1.46
N TYR A 88 -1.88 13.96 0.94
CA TYR A 88 -0.78 13.36 1.69
C TYR A 88 -0.49 14.17 2.96
N LEU A 89 -0.32 15.49 2.85
CA LEU A 89 -0.05 16.36 3.99
C LEU A 89 -1.16 16.29 5.05
N PHE A 90 -2.44 16.35 4.64
CA PHE A 90 -3.58 16.22 5.55
C PHE A 90 -3.53 14.89 6.33
N ASN A 91 -3.33 13.77 5.63
CA ASN A 91 -3.28 12.46 6.26
C ASN A 91 -2.03 12.27 7.13
N MET A 92 -0.90 12.91 6.79
CA MET A 92 0.29 12.95 7.63
C MET A 92 0.08 13.76 8.90
N TYR A 93 -0.59 14.92 8.82
CA TYR A 93 -0.99 15.70 10.00
C TYR A 93 -1.85 14.87 10.95
N VAL A 94 -2.90 14.23 10.44
CA VAL A 94 -3.78 13.35 11.23
C VAL A 94 -2.99 12.21 11.88
N SER A 95 -2.14 11.53 11.12
CA SER A 95 -1.40 10.36 11.60
C SER A 95 -0.36 10.76 12.66
N ALA A 96 0.45 11.78 12.39
CA ALA A 96 1.45 12.27 13.33
C ALA A 96 0.80 12.79 14.62
N SER A 97 -0.35 13.48 14.52
CA SER A 97 -1.14 13.89 15.67
C SER A 97 -1.71 12.72 16.47
N ALA A 98 -2.14 11.63 15.83
CA ALA A 98 -2.57 10.42 16.54
C ALA A 98 -1.42 9.79 17.34
N TYR A 99 -0.22 9.75 16.75
CA TYR A 99 0.99 9.23 17.41
C TYR A 99 1.61 10.19 18.42
N GLY A 100 1.18 11.45 18.47
CA GLY A 100 1.76 12.48 19.34
C GLY A 100 3.14 12.94 18.86
N GLU A 101 3.42 12.83 17.58
CA GLU A 101 4.71 13.10 16.96
C GLU A 101 4.65 14.38 16.10
N TYR A 102 5.77 15.09 15.98
CA TYR A 102 5.89 16.22 15.04
C TYR A 102 5.93 15.72 13.59
N ALA A 103 6.91 14.88 13.27
CA ALA A 103 6.98 14.16 12.01
C ALA A 103 7.75 12.84 12.24
N PRO A 104 7.37 11.73 11.58
CA PRO A 104 8.12 10.49 11.70
C PRO A 104 9.47 10.58 11.01
N THR A 105 10.39 9.74 11.46
CA THR A 105 11.72 9.60 10.85
C THR A 105 11.70 8.79 9.55
N GLN A 106 10.70 7.92 9.39
CA GLN A 106 10.53 7.05 8.23
C GLN A 106 9.04 6.85 7.91
N LEU A 107 8.73 6.76 6.62
CA LEU A 107 7.39 6.42 6.16
C LEU A 107 7.22 4.90 6.20
N THR A 108 6.62 4.40 7.27
CA THR A 108 6.34 2.96 7.49
C THR A 108 4.87 2.65 7.20
N LEU A 109 4.50 1.37 7.15
CA LEU A 109 3.10 0.95 7.03
C LEU A 109 2.19 1.45 8.17
N GLU A 110 2.76 1.96 9.27
CA GLU A 110 2.01 2.71 10.29
C GLU A 110 1.40 3.99 9.76
N TYR A 111 1.81 4.48 8.61
CA TYR A 111 1.24 5.64 7.95
C TYR A 111 0.35 5.26 6.75
N LEU A 112 -0.07 4.00 6.68
CA LEU A 112 -1.00 3.50 5.66
C LEU A 112 -2.21 4.44 5.52
N GLY A 113 -2.53 4.80 4.28
CA GLY A 113 -3.55 5.80 3.95
C GLY A 113 -2.96 7.15 3.50
N ALA A 114 -1.74 7.48 3.91
CA ALA A 114 -1.12 8.77 3.56
C ALA A 114 -0.81 8.87 2.07
N LEU A 115 -0.37 7.76 1.46
CA LEU A 115 0.03 7.72 0.05
C LEU A 115 -1.11 7.43 -0.92
N ASP A 116 -2.35 7.24 -0.46
CA ASP A 116 -3.46 6.74 -1.30
C ASP A 116 -3.62 7.54 -2.60
N ARG A 117 -3.77 8.86 -2.49
CA ARG A 117 -3.97 9.71 -3.68
C ARG A 117 -2.72 9.82 -4.55
N LEU A 118 -1.53 9.84 -3.95
CA LEU A 118 -0.27 9.86 -4.70
C LEU A 118 -0.02 8.53 -5.44
N SER A 119 -0.46 7.41 -4.88
CA SER A 119 -0.29 6.09 -5.49
C SER A 119 -1.11 5.91 -6.78
N LEU A 120 -2.22 6.65 -6.91
CA LEU A 120 -3.07 6.69 -8.10
C LEU A 120 -2.55 7.66 -9.18
N ILE A 121 -1.56 8.49 -8.88
CA ILE A 121 -0.98 9.43 -9.84
C ILE A 121 0.26 8.82 -10.48
N HIS A 122 0.19 8.61 -11.80
CA HIS A 122 1.29 7.97 -12.52
C HIS A 122 2.50 8.89 -12.74
N SER A 123 2.28 10.20 -12.91
CA SER A 123 3.30 11.18 -13.33
C SER A 123 4.09 11.84 -12.19
N PHE A 124 3.68 11.68 -10.93
CA PHE A 124 4.33 12.34 -9.81
C PHE A 124 5.56 11.55 -9.33
N ASP A 125 6.72 12.18 -9.35
CA ASP A 125 7.97 11.64 -8.83
C ASP A 125 8.25 12.18 -7.43
N VAL A 126 8.19 11.31 -6.43
CA VAL A 126 8.33 11.70 -5.02
C VAL A 126 9.70 12.26 -4.69
N ARG A 127 10.74 11.97 -5.49
CA ARG A 127 12.08 12.55 -5.31
C ARG A 127 12.06 14.07 -5.43
N ASN A 128 11.09 14.60 -6.17
CA ASN A 128 10.89 16.03 -6.38
C ASN A 128 9.86 16.64 -5.44
N ALA A 129 9.35 15.91 -4.43
CA ALA A 129 8.22 16.35 -3.61
C ALA A 129 8.46 17.71 -2.92
N GLU A 130 9.64 17.92 -2.34
CA GLU A 130 9.97 19.21 -1.70
C GLU A 130 9.99 20.37 -2.70
N LYS A 131 10.62 20.17 -3.87
CA LYS A 131 10.65 21.20 -4.93
C LYS A 131 9.25 21.50 -5.45
N PHE A 132 8.44 20.47 -5.70
CA PHE A 132 7.07 20.60 -6.16
C PHE A 132 6.22 21.37 -5.13
N TYR A 133 6.32 21.01 -3.85
CA TYR A 133 5.61 21.71 -2.78
C TYR A 133 5.98 23.19 -2.72
N LEU A 134 7.27 23.54 -2.80
CA LEU A 134 7.72 24.93 -2.78
C LEU A 134 7.19 25.73 -3.98
N GLN A 135 7.16 25.11 -5.17
CA GLN A 135 6.67 25.74 -6.39
C GLN A 135 5.15 25.96 -6.39
N HIS A 136 4.39 25.04 -5.79
CA HIS A 136 2.93 25.03 -5.82
C HIS A 136 2.29 25.30 -4.44
N LYS A 137 3.06 25.90 -3.53
CA LYS A 137 2.75 26.04 -2.10
C LYS A 137 1.36 26.63 -1.85
N ASP A 138 1.05 27.75 -2.49
CA ASP A 138 -0.20 28.47 -2.24
C ASP A 138 -1.44 27.64 -2.62
N SER A 139 -1.37 26.93 -3.75
CA SER A 139 -2.46 26.05 -4.21
C SER A 139 -2.64 24.85 -3.27
N ILE A 140 -1.54 24.17 -2.94
CA ILE A 140 -1.54 23.03 -2.01
C ILE A 140 -2.14 23.45 -0.66
N LYS A 141 -1.78 24.63 -0.15
CA LYS A 141 -2.28 25.14 1.12
C LYS A 141 -3.76 25.52 1.09
N LYS A 142 -4.26 26.02 -0.04
CA LYS A 142 -5.69 26.25 -0.23
C LYS A 142 -6.46 24.93 -0.11
N TYR A 143 -6.00 23.87 -0.77
CA TYR A 143 -6.61 22.56 -0.62
C TYR A 143 -6.51 22.01 0.81
N LEU A 144 -5.38 22.19 1.49
CA LEU A 144 -5.26 21.81 2.91
C LEU A 144 -6.27 22.54 3.79
N GLN A 145 -6.44 23.84 3.59
CA GLN A 145 -7.41 24.64 4.33
C GLN A 145 -8.83 24.12 4.11
N GLU A 146 -9.22 23.83 2.87
CA GLU A 146 -10.52 23.23 2.53
C GLU A 146 -10.70 21.85 3.19
N MET A 147 -9.67 21.00 3.15
CA MET A 147 -9.72 19.67 3.76
C MET A 147 -9.89 19.74 5.28
N PHE A 148 -9.15 20.60 5.98
CA PHE A 148 -9.31 20.78 7.43
C PHE A 148 -10.66 21.42 7.79
N ALA A 149 -11.13 22.40 7.01
CA ALA A 149 -12.43 23.04 7.23
C ALA A 149 -13.61 22.08 7.04
N SER A 150 -13.47 21.05 6.20
CA SER A 150 -14.50 20.01 6.03
C SER A 150 -14.70 19.12 7.24
N HIS A 151 -13.80 19.15 8.23
CA HIS A 151 -13.90 18.36 9.45
C HIS A 151 -14.40 19.22 10.61
N PRO A 152 -15.65 19.03 11.10
CA PRO A 152 -16.33 20.00 11.97
C PRO A 152 -15.65 20.21 13.33
N PHE A 153 -14.84 19.24 13.77
CA PHE A 153 -14.15 19.30 15.05
C PHE A 153 -12.69 19.75 14.95
N PHE A 154 -12.11 19.91 13.76
CA PHE A 154 -10.69 20.26 13.63
C PHE A 154 -10.44 21.76 13.84
N PRO A 155 -9.26 22.14 14.36
CA PRO A 155 -8.90 23.55 14.44
C PRO A 155 -8.78 24.16 13.04
N THR A 156 -9.02 25.47 12.93
CA THR A 156 -8.82 26.19 11.68
C THR A 156 -7.36 26.13 11.23
N TYR A 157 -7.13 25.59 10.04
CA TYR A 157 -5.82 25.63 9.41
C TYR A 157 -5.60 27.01 8.78
N HIS A 158 -4.45 27.63 9.09
CA HIS A 158 -4.04 28.91 8.53
C HIS A 158 -2.84 28.69 7.60
N GLY A 159 -3.03 28.93 6.31
CA GLY A 159 -1.99 28.71 5.28
C GLY A 159 -0.77 29.61 5.42
N LYS A 160 -0.88 30.79 6.03
CA LYS A 160 0.22 31.76 6.18
C LYS A 160 1.03 31.60 7.48
N ASN A 161 1.13 30.37 8.01
CA ASN A 161 1.85 30.09 9.25
C ASN A 161 3.20 29.39 8.98
N GLU A 162 4.30 30.05 9.32
CA GLU A 162 5.67 29.54 9.12
C GLU A 162 5.95 28.22 9.86
N ALA A 163 5.35 28.01 11.04
CA ALA A 163 5.54 26.77 11.78
C ALA A 163 4.81 25.58 11.13
N ASN A 164 3.72 25.85 10.38
CA ASN A 164 3.12 24.83 9.52
C ASN A 164 4.00 24.53 8.31
N ASP A 165 4.63 25.55 7.71
CA ASP A 165 5.57 25.37 6.59
C ASP A 165 6.73 24.43 6.96
N ALA A 166 7.35 24.66 8.12
CA ALA A 166 8.45 23.83 8.59
C ALA A 166 8.04 22.35 8.72
N ARG A 167 6.82 22.09 9.20
CA ARG A 167 6.30 20.74 9.39
C ARG A 167 5.94 20.07 8.06
N GLU A 168 5.29 20.82 7.17
CA GLU A 168 4.95 20.37 5.83
C GLU A 168 6.22 20.02 5.03
N LEU A 169 7.27 20.85 5.12
CA LEU A 169 8.58 20.55 4.53
C LEU A 169 9.23 19.31 5.15
N ALA A 170 9.09 19.08 6.45
CA ALA A 170 9.56 17.84 7.08
C ALA A 170 8.84 16.61 6.50
N PHE A 171 7.52 16.67 6.29
CA PHE A 171 6.76 15.62 5.61
C PHE A 171 7.18 15.46 4.14
N MET A 172 7.44 16.55 3.41
CA MET A 172 7.91 16.46 2.02
C MET A 172 9.29 15.81 1.92
N ARG A 173 10.22 16.15 2.82
CA ARG A 173 11.55 15.53 2.90
C ARG A 173 11.47 14.06 3.22
N LEU A 174 10.53 13.67 4.07
CA LEU A 174 10.25 12.26 4.35
C LEU A 174 9.79 11.53 3.09
N LEU A 175 8.82 12.10 2.37
CA LEU A 175 8.30 11.55 1.11
C LEU A 175 9.41 11.39 0.06
N SER A 176 10.29 12.40 -0.08
CA SER A 176 11.45 12.36 -0.99
C SER A 176 12.47 11.27 -0.66
N LYS A 177 12.50 10.77 0.59
CA LYS A 177 13.39 9.69 1.05
C LYS A 177 12.76 8.30 0.98
N ALA A 178 11.50 8.22 0.55
CA ALA A 178 10.78 6.96 0.35
C ALA A 178 10.53 6.57 -1.14
N PRO A 179 11.43 6.88 -2.11
CA PRO A 179 11.24 6.45 -3.49
C PRO A 179 11.66 5.00 -3.70
N LEU A 180 10.99 4.31 -4.63
CA LEU A 180 11.55 3.15 -5.34
C LEU A 180 12.12 3.59 -6.71
N LEU A 181 12.73 2.65 -7.45
CA LEU A 181 13.00 2.75 -8.88
C LEU A 181 11.77 3.32 -9.63
N GLY A 182 11.98 4.43 -10.34
CA GLY A 182 10.92 5.16 -11.04
C GLY A 182 10.18 6.20 -10.20
N GLY A 183 10.62 6.51 -8.97
CA GLY A 183 10.13 7.67 -8.21
C GLY A 183 8.76 7.47 -7.54
N LYS A 184 8.29 6.23 -7.39
CA LYS A 184 6.99 5.94 -6.77
C LYS A 184 7.03 6.02 -5.24
N PRO A 185 5.96 6.52 -4.60
CA PRO A 185 5.85 6.54 -3.13
C PRO A 185 5.81 5.12 -2.58
N SER A 186 6.48 4.87 -1.45
CA SER A 186 6.53 3.56 -0.83
C SER A 186 6.57 3.63 0.70
N TYR A 187 6.30 2.50 1.34
CA TYR A 187 6.37 2.30 2.78
C TYR A 187 7.47 1.30 3.13
N ARG A 188 8.04 1.43 4.33
CA ARG A 188 8.93 0.43 4.92
C ARG A 188 8.21 -0.40 6.00
N LEU A 189 8.81 -1.53 6.38
CA LEU A 189 8.40 -2.23 7.60
C LEU A 189 8.63 -1.33 8.82
N PRO A 190 7.66 -1.26 9.75
CA PRO A 190 7.88 -0.56 11.00
C PRO A 190 8.89 -1.32 11.87
N VAL A 191 9.82 -0.60 12.49
CA VAL A 191 10.79 -1.18 13.44
C VAL A 191 10.09 -1.67 14.70
N ASN A 192 9.11 -0.90 15.19
CA ASN A 192 8.22 -1.28 16.27
C ASN A 192 6.82 -1.43 15.70
N ASN A 193 6.22 -2.61 15.82
CA ASN A 193 4.90 -2.84 15.24
C ASN A 193 3.81 -2.20 16.12
N ARG A 194 3.21 -1.08 15.68
CA ARG A 194 1.98 -0.54 16.32
C ARG A 194 0.71 -0.97 15.59
N LEU A 195 0.80 -1.79 14.54
CA LEU A 195 -0.30 -2.21 13.67
C LEU A 195 -1.13 -3.38 14.23
N HIS A 196 -1.14 -3.58 15.55
CA HIS A 196 -1.93 -4.63 16.18
C HIS A 196 -3.41 -4.26 16.17
N ALA A 197 -4.31 -5.22 16.01
CA ALA A 197 -5.76 -5.02 16.14
C ALA A 197 -6.41 -6.30 16.67
N SER A 198 -7.48 -6.17 17.45
CA SER A 198 -8.35 -7.29 17.73
C SER A 198 -9.12 -7.65 16.46
N VAL A 199 -9.18 -8.95 16.17
CA VAL A 199 -9.89 -9.48 15.01
C VAL A 199 -10.98 -10.41 15.51
N SER A 200 -12.20 -10.17 15.05
CA SER A 200 -13.33 -11.02 15.41
C SER A 200 -13.42 -12.24 14.49
N ASP A 201 -13.91 -13.38 15.00
CA ASP A 201 -14.18 -14.57 14.17
C ASP A 201 -15.16 -14.26 13.02
N ARG A 202 -16.06 -13.29 13.23
CA ARG A 202 -16.99 -12.80 12.21
C ARG A 202 -16.26 -12.15 11.03
N ASP A 203 -15.28 -11.30 11.30
CA ASP A 203 -14.47 -10.65 10.26
C ASP A 203 -13.60 -11.67 9.53
N VAL A 204 -12.96 -12.58 10.26
CA VAL A 204 -12.19 -13.68 9.65
C VAL A 204 -13.08 -14.51 8.74
N LYS A 205 -14.26 -14.91 9.20
CA LYS A 205 -15.22 -15.69 8.42
C LYS A 205 -15.66 -14.93 7.16
N PHE A 206 -16.01 -13.66 7.29
CA PHE A 206 -16.41 -12.83 6.16
C PHE A 206 -15.31 -12.75 5.09
N VAL A 207 -14.09 -12.40 5.48
CA VAL A 207 -12.96 -12.28 4.55
C VAL A 207 -12.58 -13.64 3.96
N LYS A 208 -12.65 -14.71 4.75
CA LYS A 208 -12.45 -16.10 4.28
C LYS A 208 -13.46 -16.49 3.20
N ASP A 209 -14.74 -16.18 3.41
CA ASP A 209 -15.79 -16.48 2.44
C ASP A 209 -15.58 -15.69 1.13
N MET A 210 -15.14 -14.43 1.22
CA MET A 210 -14.77 -13.62 0.04
C MET A 210 -13.56 -14.20 -0.70
N LEU A 211 -12.52 -14.62 0.03
CA LEU A 211 -11.33 -15.24 -0.55
C LEU A 211 -11.67 -16.56 -1.26
N ARG A 212 -12.49 -17.40 -0.66
CA ARG A 212 -12.95 -18.65 -1.29
C ARG A 212 -13.75 -18.40 -2.56
N ARG A 213 -14.66 -17.41 -2.55
CA ARG A 213 -15.41 -17.03 -3.76
C ARG A 213 -14.48 -16.49 -4.85
N ALA A 214 -13.53 -15.63 -4.51
CA ALA A 214 -12.54 -15.11 -5.44
C ALA A 214 -11.71 -16.24 -6.07
N ILE A 215 -11.22 -17.17 -5.26
CA ILE A 215 -10.47 -18.35 -5.73
C ILE A 215 -11.36 -19.21 -6.63
N PHE A 216 -12.58 -19.52 -6.21
CA PHE A 216 -13.55 -20.29 -7.01
C PHE A 216 -13.82 -19.62 -8.36
N ASN A 217 -14.06 -18.30 -8.37
CA ASN A 217 -14.29 -17.52 -9.58
C ASN A 217 -13.07 -17.46 -10.50
N GLY A 218 -11.87 -17.64 -9.95
CA GLY A 218 -10.61 -17.74 -10.70
C GLY A 218 -10.28 -19.16 -11.16
N LYS A 219 -10.90 -20.21 -10.59
CA LYS A 219 -10.66 -21.60 -11.00
C LYS A 219 -11.09 -21.75 -12.47
N GLY A 220 -10.18 -22.27 -13.29
CA GLY A 220 -10.40 -22.45 -14.72
C GLY A 220 -10.24 -21.18 -15.57
N LYS A 221 -9.86 -20.04 -14.98
CA LYS A 221 -9.44 -18.86 -15.74
C LYS A 221 -7.92 -18.82 -15.87
N VAL A 222 -7.46 -18.38 -17.02
CA VAL A 222 -6.04 -18.22 -17.35
C VAL A 222 -5.73 -16.77 -17.70
N ILE A 223 -4.47 -16.40 -17.47
CA ILE A 223 -3.85 -15.18 -17.96
C ILE A 223 -2.89 -15.60 -19.06
N THR A 224 -2.92 -14.89 -20.17
CA THR A 224 -2.06 -15.18 -21.33
C THR A 224 -0.97 -14.11 -21.46
N TYR A 225 0.22 -14.55 -21.85
CA TYR A 225 1.40 -13.73 -22.04
C TYR A 225 1.95 -13.93 -23.44
N GLN A 226 2.41 -12.84 -24.04
CA GLN A 226 3.02 -12.84 -25.37
C GLN A 226 4.36 -12.12 -25.28
N THR A 227 5.45 -12.88 -25.29
CA THR A 227 6.81 -12.35 -25.13
C THR A 227 7.58 -12.51 -26.43
N PRO A 228 8.07 -11.42 -27.06
CA PRO A 228 8.98 -11.53 -28.20
C PRO A 228 10.21 -12.38 -27.85
N GLN A 229 10.65 -13.26 -28.74
CA GLN A 229 11.88 -14.04 -28.58
C GLN A 229 12.91 -13.61 -29.62
N MET A 230 14.17 -13.44 -29.21
CA MET A 230 15.30 -13.28 -30.14
C MET A 230 15.75 -14.65 -30.66
N ARG A 231 16.18 -14.74 -31.92
CA ARG A 231 16.84 -15.96 -32.41
C ARG A 231 18.31 -15.97 -31.99
N PRO A 232 18.91 -17.15 -31.74
CA PRO A 232 20.37 -17.28 -31.65
C PRO A 232 21.08 -16.63 -32.86
N GLU A 233 20.51 -16.81 -34.06
CA GLU A 233 20.98 -16.22 -35.33
C GLU A 233 21.02 -14.68 -35.36
N ASP A 234 20.15 -14.01 -34.58
CA ASP A 234 20.08 -12.55 -34.51
C ASP A 234 21.15 -11.97 -33.56
N VAL A 235 21.63 -12.79 -32.60
CA VAL A 235 22.73 -12.45 -31.69
C VAL A 235 24.08 -12.52 -32.42
N ASP A 236 24.25 -13.51 -33.30
CA ASP A 236 25.51 -13.73 -34.02
C ASP A 236 25.79 -12.70 -35.13
N ASN A 237 24.78 -11.97 -35.61
CA ASN A 237 24.91 -11.00 -36.70
C ASN A 237 24.95 -9.52 -36.24
N GLY A 238 25.14 -9.25 -34.95
CA GLY A 238 25.28 -7.88 -34.41
C GLY A 238 24.04 -6.99 -34.51
N GLY A 239 22.89 -7.54 -34.91
CA GLY A 239 21.62 -6.82 -35.03
C GLY A 239 20.79 -6.94 -33.76
N ILE A 240 20.89 -5.98 -32.84
CA ILE A 240 20.08 -5.90 -31.61
C ILE A 240 18.64 -5.43 -31.90
N THR A 241 18.00 -5.99 -32.93
CA THR A 241 16.59 -5.70 -33.22
C THR A 241 15.85 -7.03 -33.27
N PRO A 242 15.08 -7.38 -32.23
CA PRO A 242 14.28 -8.61 -32.25
C PRO A 242 13.36 -8.58 -33.48
N ARG A 243 13.62 -9.45 -34.46
CA ARG A 243 12.69 -9.62 -35.59
C ARG A 243 11.40 -10.21 -35.04
N THR A 244 10.29 -9.54 -35.30
CA THR A 244 8.90 -9.80 -34.85
C THR A 244 8.31 -11.19 -35.12
N SER A 245 9.11 -12.17 -35.56
CA SER A 245 8.61 -13.42 -36.15
C SER A 245 8.32 -14.57 -35.16
N ARG A 246 8.86 -14.57 -33.93
CA ARG A 246 8.56 -15.62 -32.93
C ARG A 246 8.19 -15.01 -31.59
N THR A 247 6.89 -14.91 -31.34
CA THR A 247 6.33 -14.54 -30.03
C THR A 247 6.08 -15.82 -29.23
N LEU A 248 6.74 -15.95 -28.07
CA LEU A 248 6.43 -17.01 -27.11
C LEU A 248 5.07 -16.70 -26.48
N LYS A 249 4.13 -17.64 -26.64
CA LYS A 249 2.76 -17.53 -26.15
C LYS A 249 2.60 -18.46 -24.95
N THR A 250 2.55 -17.89 -23.76
CA THR A 250 2.44 -18.68 -22.52
C THR A 250 1.18 -18.34 -21.73
N TYR A 251 0.80 -19.19 -20.78
CA TYR A 251 -0.30 -18.93 -19.87
C TYR A 251 0.03 -19.32 -18.42
N ARG A 252 -0.66 -18.71 -17.46
CA ARG A 252 -0.76 -19.19 -16.08
C ARG A 252 -2.20 -19.18 -15.61
N TYR A 253 -2.55 -20.04 -14.66
CA TYR A 253 -3.87 -19.94 -14.04
C TYR A 253 -3.94 -18.66 -13.20
N ALA A 254 -5.08 -17.98 -13.26
CA ALA A 254 -5.29 -16.72 -12.54
C ALA A 254 -5.04 -16.85 -11.02
N ILE A 255 -5.36 -18.03 -10.45
CA ILE A 255 -5.18 -18.34 -9.02
C ILE A 255 -3.75 -18.74 -8.65
N GLU A 256 -2.84 -18.85 -9.61
CA GLU A 256 -1.41 -19.12 -9.44
C GLU A 256 -0.57 -17.85 -9.62
N GLU A 257 -1.20 -16.74 -9.97
CA GLU A 257 -0.58 -15.43 -10.12
C GLU A 257 -0.99 -14.49 -9.00
N CYS A 258 -0.04 -14.08 -8.15
CA CYS A 258 -0.32 -13.28 -6.96
C CYS A 258 -1.07 -11.98 -7.27
N THR A 259 -0.74 -11.31 -8.37
CA THR A 259 -1.40 -10.08 -8.80
C THR A 259 -2.86 -10.31 -9.20
N TYR A 260 -3.15 -11.33 -10.00
CA TYR A 260 -4.50 -11.60 -10.49
C TYR A 260 -5.37 -12.27 -9.43
N CYS A 261 -4.80 -13.16 -8.62
CA CYS A 261 -5.49 -13.74 -7.46
C CYS A 261 -5.89 -12.66 -6.45
N SER A 262 -5.00 -11.70 -6.17
CA SER A 262 -5.33 -10.54 -5.33
C SER A 262 -6.40 -9.65 -5.96
N TYR A 263 -6.33 -9.43 -7.28
CA TYR A 263 -7.36 -8.66 -7.99
C TYR A 263 -8.75 -9.30 -7.87
N LEU A 264 -8.86 -10.62 -8.04
CA LEU A 264 -10.12 -11.34 -7.88
C LEU A 264 -10.72 -11.17 -6.47
N PHE A 265 -9.88 -11.15 -5.44
CA PHE A 265 -10.33 -10.86 -4.08
C PHE A 265 -10.86 -9.42 -3.95
N GLY A 266 -10.07 -8.42 -4.39
CA GLY A 266 -10.50 -7.03 -4.34
C GLY A 266 -11.81 -6.78 -5.08
N LYS A 267 -11.97 -7.40 -6.26
CA LYS A 267 -13.22 -7.42 -7.03
C LYS A 267 -14.37 -8.00 -6.22
N GLN A 268 -14.18 -9.17 -5.61
CA GLN A 268 -15.21 -9.83 -4.80
C GLN A 268 -15.64 -8.97 -3.61
N VAL A 269 -14.71 -8.27 -2.95
CA VAL A 269 -15.06 -7.31 -1.88
C VAL A 269 -15.87 -6.15 -2.45
N CYS A 270 -15.44 -5.53 -3.55
CA CYS A 270 -16.13 -4.41 -4.19
C CYS A 270 -17.56 -4.75 -4.63
N GLU A 271 -17.76 -5.93 -5.20
CA GLU A 271 -19.09 -6.43 -5.60
C GLU A 271 -19.98 -6.66 -4.37
N THR A 272 -19.42 -7.10 -3.25
CA THR A 272 -20.18 -7.39 -2.02
C THR A 272 -20.57 -6.13 -1.27
N VAL A 273 -19.71 -5.11 -1.21
CA VAL A 273 -20.01 -3.83 -0.52
C VAL A 273 -20.96 -2.92 -1.30
N SER A 274 -21.23 -3.24 -2.57
CA SER A 274 -22.23 -2.54 -3.36
C SER A 274 -23.67 -2.78 -2.88
N VAL A 275 -23.88 -3.73 -1.98
CA VAL A 275 -25.15 -3.97 -1.29
C VAL A 275 -25.20 -3.10 -0.03
N PRO A 276 -26.13 -2.13 0.08
CA PRO A 276 -26.21 -1.25 1.24
C PRO A 276 -26.44 -2.07 2.51
N SER A 277 -25.41 -2.19 3.35
CA SER A 277 -25.54 -2.75 4.69
C SER A 277 -25.03 -1.72 5.68
N THR A 278 -25.93 -1.24 6.53
CA THR A 278 -25.68 -0.20 7.54
C THR A 278 -24.72 -0.65 8.66
N GLN A 279 -24.29 -1.93 8.67
CA GLN A 279 -23.46 -2.50 9.74
C GLN A 279 -22.12 -3.08 9.26
N TRP A 280 -21.81 -3.02 7.96
CA TRP A 280 -20.64 -3.70 7.38
C TRP A 280 -19.86 -2.76 6.45
N GLY A 281 -19.21 -1.75 7.01
CA GLY A 281 -18.34 -0.90 6.22
C GLY A 281 -16.99 -1.57 6.01
N ALA A 282 -16.77 -2.28 4.90
CA ALA A 282 -15.40 -2.46 4.43
C ALA A 282 -14.86 -1.06 4.12
N LEU A 283 -14.02 -0.56 5.01
CA LEU A 283 -13.60 0.84 4.99
C LEU A 283 -12.65 1.07 3.83
N ARG A 284 -11.70 0.13 3.65
CA ARG A 284 -10.63 0.22 2.66
C ARG A 284 -10.25 -1.15 2.14
N VAL A 285 -9.92 -1.22 0.87
CA VAL A 285 -9.28 -2.37 0.23
C VAL A 285 -8.04 -1.85 -0.48
N TYR A 286 -6.92 -2.51 -0.28
CA TYR A 286 -5.65 -2.18 -0.91
C TYR A 286 -5.09 -3.37 -1.65
N LYS A 287 -4.49 -3.11 -2.81
CA LYS A 287 -3.47 -3.98 -3.38
C LYS A 287 -2.16 -3.65 -2.65
N ILE A 288 -1.64 -4.60 -1.87
CA ILE A 288 -0.32 -4.48 -1.26
C ILE A 288 0.71 -5.21 -2.13
N ILE A 289 1.79 -4.51 -2.47
CA ILE A 289 2.89 -5.06 -3.27
C ILE A 289 4.15 -5.01 -2.42
N ALA A 290 4.79 -6.15 -2.22
CA ALA A 290 6.10 -6.26 -1.60
C ALA A 290 7.19 -6.36 -2.68
N LYS A 291 8.29 -5.62 -2.52
CA LYS A 291 9.49 -5.68 -3.37
C LYS A 291 10.76 -5.63 -2.52
N ALA A 292 11.84 -6.21 -3.00
CA ALA A 292 13.14 -6.03 -2.38
C ALA A 292 13.66 -4.60 -2.61
N GLU A 293 14.29 -4.00 -1.59
CA GLU A 293 14.79 -2.62 -1.65
C GLU A 293 15.93 -2.47 -2.67
N ASN A 294 16.95 -3.33 -2.57
CA ASN A 294 18.17 -3.27 -3.38
C ASN A 294 18.60 -4.65 -3.91
N GLU A 295 17.67 -5.60 -3.98
CA GLU A 295 17.93 -6.98 -4.39
C GLU A 295 16.98 -7.37 -5.53
N GLU A 296 17.36 -8.37 -6.34
CA GLU A 296 16.52 -8.82 -7.45
C GLU A 296 15.26 -9.56 -6.94
N PHE A 297 15.40 -10.32 -5.86
CA PHE A 297 14.37 -11.18 -5.32
C PHE A 297 14.04 -10.81 -3.87
N LEU A 298 12.76 -10.95 -3.53
CA LEU A 298 12.25 -10.91 -2.17
C LEU A 298 12.88 -12.03 -1.34
N LYS A 299 13.11 -11.72 -0.07
CA LYS A 299 13.54 -12.67 0.95
C LYS A 299 12.56 -12.69 2.10
N SER A 300 12.33 -13.88 2.65
CA SER A 300 11.59 -14.03 3.88
C SER A 300 12.40 -13.55 5.08
N SER A 301 11.75 -13.47 6.23
CA SER A 301 12.41 -13.25 7.53
C SER A 301 13.08 -14.51 8.10
N ALA A 302 12.87 -15.68 7.48
CA ALA A 302 13.48 -16.93 7.93
C ALA A 302 15.00 -16.92 7.70
N PRO A 303 15.79 -17.72 8.45
CA PRO A 303 17.25 -17.72 8.36
C PRO A 303 17.79 -18.07 6.96
N ASP A 304 17.09 -18.92 6.21
CA ASP A 304 17.44 -19.32 4.85
C ASP A 304 16.96 -18.32 3.78
N GLY A 305 16.16 -17.33 4.18
CA GLY A 305 15.60 -16.30 3.32
C GLY A 305 14.49 -16.77 2.37
N ASN A 306 14.04 -18.03 2.47
CA ASN A 306 13.03 -18.59 1.56
C ASN A 306 11.63 -18.44 2.13
N PHE A 307 10.65 -18.17 1.26
CA PHE A 307 9.25 -18.19 1.66
C PHE A 307 8.72 -19.62 1.63
N MET A 308 7.84 -19.94 2.59
CA MET A 308 7.04 -21.15 2.57
C MET A 308 5.63 -20.80 2.13
N GLN A 309 5.10 -21.56 1.17
CA GLN A 309 3.71 -21.51 0.79
C GLN A 309 2.82 -22.04 1.91
N ALA A 310 1.53 -21.73 1.83
CA ALA A 310 0.55 -22.11 2.83
C ALA A 310 0.36 -23.64 2.98
N ASP A 311 0.70 -24.41 1.94
CA ASP A 311 0.68 -25.87 1.96
C ASP A 311 1.99 -26.48 2.52
N GLY A 312 2.94 -25.64 2.95
CA GLY A 312 4.22 -26.07 3.51
C GLY A 312 5.28 -26.39 2.46
N THR A 313 5.02 -26.12 1.18
CA THR A 313 6.05 -26.24 0.13
C THR A 313 6.89 -24.95 0.02
N PRO A 314 8.17 -25.03 -0.39
CA PRO A 314 8.94 -23.83 -0.69
C PRO A 314 8.29 -23.02 -1.82
N ALA A 315 8.23 -21.70 -1.65
CA ALA A 315 7.83 -20.80 -2.71
C ALA A 315 8.98 -20.58 -3.70
N LEU A 316 8.63 -20.35 -4.95
CA LEU A 316 9.57 -19.89 -5.98
C LEU A 316 10.14 -18.52 -5.60
N LYS A 317 11.33 -18.20 -6.14
CA LYS A 317 11.90 -16.86 -5.97
C LYS A 317 11.00 -15.80 -6.59
N TRP A 318 10.60 -14.83 -5.78
CA TRP A 318 9.71 -13.75 -6.21
C TRP A 318 10.49 -12.45 -6.39
N ARG A 319 10.42 -11.84 -7.57
CA ARG A 319 10.89 -10.46 -7.75
C ARG A 319 9.99 -9.45 -7.01
N TYR A 320 8.72 -9.81 -6.87
CA TYR A 320 7.73 -9.08 -6.10
C TYR A 320 6.61 -10.04 -5.70
N HIS A 321 5.84 -9.68 -4.68
CA HIS A 321 4.64 -10.41 -4.28
C HIS A 321 3.48 -9.44 -4.10
N THR A 322 2.27 -9.88 -4.41
CA THR A 322 1.05 -9.08 -4.25
C THR A 322 0.05 -9.82 -3.37
N ALA A 323 -0.54 -9.10 -2.42
CA ALA A 323 -1.66 -9.55 -1.60
C ALA A 323 -2.74 -8.47 -1.56
N SER A 324 -3.93 -8.82 -1.06
CA SER A 324 -4.97 -7.83 -0.77
C SER A 324 -5.08 -7.57 0.72
N LEU A 325 -5.03 -6.31 1.13
CA LEU A 325 -5.39 -5.90 2.49
C LEU A 325 -6.80 -5.34 2.49
N VAL A 326 -7.65 -5.85 3.37
CA VAL A 326 -8.95 -5.26 3.69
C VAL A 326 -8.93 -4.72 5.10
N ILE A 327 -9.46 -3.52 5.28
CA ILE A 327 -9.70 -2.91 6.59
C ILE A 327 -11.20 -2.79 6.77
N LEU A 328 -11.74 -3.56 7.70
CA LEU A 328 -13.15 -3.51 8.07
C LEU A 328 -13.34 -2.51 9.21
N ASN A 329 -14.49 -1.87 9.28
CA ASN A 329 -14.91 -1.05 10.42
C ASN A 329 -16.24 -1.60 10.95
N GLN A 330 -16.18 -2.44 11.97
CA GLN A 330 -17.37 -2.93 12.67
C GLN A 330 -17.44 -2.30 14.06
N ASN A 331 -18.53 -1.60 14.36
CA ASN A 331 -18.77 -0.96 15.67
C ASN A 331 -17.63 -0.02 16.14
N GLY A 332 -16.95 0.65 15.21
CA GLY A 332 -15.82 1.53 15.52
C GLY A 332 -14.49 0.80 15.75
N GLN A 333 -14.45 -0.53 15.61
CA GLN A 333 -13.23 -1.31 15.60
C GLN A 333 -12.73 -1.53 14.18
N TYR A 334 -11.47 -1.22 13.96
CA TYR A 334 -10.79 -1.38 12.69
C TYR A 334 -10.04 -2.71 12.63
N THR A 335 -10.39 -3.55 11.67
CA THR A 335 -9.87 -4.92 11.54
C THR A 335 -9.12 -5.09 10.22
N PRO A 336 -7.76 -5.07 10.26
CA PRO A 336 -6.89 -5.23 9.10
C PRO A 336 -6.60 -6.72 8.83
N LEU A 337 -7.08 -7.23 7.71
CA LEU A 337 -6.86 -8.62 7.29
C LEU A 337 -6.23 -8.69 5.91
N VAL A 338 -5.22 -9.55 5.77
CA VAL A 338 -4.56 -9.81 4.50
C VAL A 338 -5.11 -11.09 3.90
N ALA A 339 -5.69 -10.99 2.71
CA ALA A 339 -6.06 -12.11 1.87
C ALA A 339 -4.89 -12.44 0.93
N ASP A 340 -4.20 -13.54 1.23
CA ASP A 340 -3.06 -14.04 0.48
C ASP A 340 -3.09 -15.56 0.39
N LYS A 341 -3.52 -16.07 -0.78
CA LYS A 341 -3.58 -17.51 -1.04
C LYS A 341 -2.22 -18.19 -0.91
N PHE A 342 -1.13 -17.50 -1.23
CA PHE A 342 0.19 -18.10 -1.34
C PHE A 342 0.83 -18.29 0.03
N LEU A 343 0.76 -17.27 0.89
CA LEU A 343 1.39 -17.30 2.22
C LEU A 343 0.46 -17.66 3.38
N ALA A 344 -0.86 -17.58 3.17
CA ALA A 344 -1.88 -17.85 4.19
C ALA A 344 -2.99 -18.84 3.74
N GLY A 345 -2.99 -19.27 2.48
CA GLY A 345 -3.95 -20.25 1.97
C GLY A 345 -5.34 -19.65 1.79
N GLU A 346 -6.38 -20.46 1.94
CA GLU A 346 -7.77 -19.98 1.82
C GLU A 346 -8.32 -19.36 3.12
N THR A 347 -7.46 -18.89 4.03
CA THR A 347 -7.84 -18.16 5.25
C THR A 347 -7.05 -16.86 5.30
N PRO A 348 -7.66 -15.72 5.68
CA PRO A 348 -6.92 -14.48 5.80
C PRO A 348 -5.92 -14.54 6.96
N ALA A 349 -4.83 -13.80 6.83
CA ALA A 349 -3.86 -13.58 7.89
C ALA A 349 -4.08 -12.22 8.56
N LEU A 350 -3.66 -12.09 9.81
CA LEU A 350 -3.45 -10.77 10.42
C LEU A 350 -2.38 -10.03 9.62
N LEU A 351 -2.56 -8.72 9.42
CA LEU A 351 -1.56 -7.91 8.72
C LEU A 351 -0.17 -8.04 9.37
N THR A 352 -0.10 -8.04 10.70
CA THR A 352 1.16 -8.18 11.44
C THR A 352 1.85 -9.51 11.15
N ASP A 353 1.11 -10.61 11.14
CA ASP A 353 1.66 -11.94 10.93
C ASP A 353 2.13 -12.12 9.48
N TRP A 354 1.40 -11.51 8.54
CA TRP A 354 1.82 -11.48 7.14
C TRP A 354 3.10 -10.65 6.95
N LEU A 355 3.19 -9.46 7.55
CA LEU A 355 4.39 -8.61 7.47
C LEU A 355 5.62 -9.27 8.10
N ASN A 356 5.43 -10.03 9.19
CA ASN A 356 6.50 -10.76 9.87
C ASN A 356 7.15 -11.85 9.01
N LYS A 357 6.55 -12.23 7.86
CA LYS A 357 7.15 -13.17 6.91
C LYS A 357 8.23 -12.55 6.04
N PHE A 358 8.34 -11.22 5.97
CA PHE A 358 9.24 -10.51 5.06
C PHE A 358 10.51 -10.03 5.77
N SER A 359 11.63 -10.02 5.05
CA SER A 359 12.88 -9.45 5.55
C SER A 359 12.77 -7.93 5.77
N SER A 360 13.60 -7.37 6.66
CA SER A 360 13.67 -5.93 6.92
C SER A 360 14.07 -5.07 5.71
N LYS A 361 14.62 -5.69 4.65
CA LYS A 361 14.98 -5.06 3.38
C LYS A 361 13.83 -5.04 2.36
N THR A 362 12.59 -5.24 2.81
CA THR A 362 11.40 -5.24 1.97
C THR A 362 10.74 -3.86 1.98
N ILE A 363 10.40 -3.36 0.79
CA ILE A 363 9.60 -2.16 0.55
C ILE A 363 8.17 -2.58 0.19
N PHE A 364 7.20 -1.82 0.69
CA PHE A 364 5.78 -2.07 0.48
C PHE A 364 5.12 -0.91 -0.27
N PHE A 365 4.23 -1.26 -1.19
CA PHE A 365 3.27 -0.35 -1.78
C PHE A 365 1.90 -0.75 -1.30
N ALA A 366 1.08 0.22 -0.93
CA ALA A 366 -0.33 0.00 -0.70
C ALA A 366 -1.09 0.96 -1.60
N VAL A 367 -1.75 0.41 -2.61
CA VAL A 367 -2.52 1.17 -3.59
C VAL A 367 -3.99 0.89 -3.30
N PRO A 368 -4.84 1.91 -3.12
CA PRO A 368 -6.29 1.71 -3.02
C PRO A 368 -6.77 0.84 -4.18
N PHE A 369 -7.52 -0.21 -3.87
CA PHE A 369 -7.99 -1.12 -4.90
C PHE A 369 -9.03 -0.41 -5.77
N VAL A 370 -8.81 -0.47 -7.07
CA VAL A 370 -9.73 -0.02 -8.11
C VAL A 370 -9.96 -1.16 -9.09
N ARG A 371 -11.19 -1.25 -9.62
CA ARG A 371 -11.48 -2.20 -10.69
C ARG A 371 -10.98 -1.62 -12.00
N GLU A 372 -10.08 -2.33 -12.66
CA GLU A 372 -9.39 -1.87 -13.88
C GLU A 372 -9.88 -2.68 -15.08
N ALA A 373 -10.31 -2.00 -16.13
CA ALA A 373 -10.83 -2.66 -17.33
C ALA A 373 -9.81 -3.63 -17.97
N GLU A 374 -8.51 -3.29 -17.93
CA GLU A 374 -7.44 -4.16 -18.44
C GLU A 374 -7.32 -5.45 -17.62
N MET A 375 -7.34 -5.34 -16.30
CA MET A 375 -7.33 -6.50 -15.40
C MET A 375 -8.56 -7.39 -15.61
N GLU A 376 -9.76 -6.81 -15.77
CA GLU A 376 -10.98 -7.57 -16.07
C GLU A 376 -10.88 -8.32 -17.41
N LYS A 377 -10.33 -7.67 -18.45
CA LYS A 377 -10.15 -8.26 -19.79
C LYS A 377 -9.06 -9.34 -19.84
N ALA A 378 -8.09 -9.29 -18.93
CA ALA A 378 -6.98 -10.25 -18.88
C ALA A 378 -7.43 -11.67 -18.49
N PHE A 379 -8.54 -11.80 -17.76
CA PHE A 379 -9.09 -13.11 -17.38
C PHE A 379 -9.75 -13.79 -18.58
N LYS A 380 -9.18 -14.92 -19.01
CA LYS A 380 -9.67 -15.71 -20.14
C LYS A 380 -10.14 -17.09 -19.70
N HIS A 381 -11.19 -17.59 -20.35
CA HIS A 381 -11.59 -18.99 -20.23
C HIS A 381 -10.98 -19.78 -21.39
N PRO A 382 -10.19 -20.83 -21.12
CA PRO A 382 -9.74 -21.75 -22.16
C PRO A 382 -10.93 -22.38 -22.88
N GLU A 383 -10.92 -22.37 -24.21
CA GLU A 383 -11.90 -23.06 -25.04
C GLU A 383 -11.77 -24.58 -24.89
N ARG A 384 -10.53 -25.06 -24.86
CA ARG A 384 -10.16 -26.47 -24.65
C ARG A 384 -8.70 -26.60 -24.23
N LYS A 385 -8.35 -27.77 -23.68
CA LYS A 385 -6.97 -28.20 -23.43
C LYS A 385 -6.47 -29.10 -24.56
N VAL A 386 -5.19 -28.96 -24.91
CA VAL A 386 -4.49 -29.83 -25.87
C VAL A 386 -3.17 -30.25 -25.20
N GLY A 387 -3.16 -31.39 -24.53
CA GLY A 387 -2.06 -31.77 -23.65
C GLY A 387 -1.95 -30.82 -22.44
N ASP A 388 -0.74 -30.30 -22.21
CA ASP A 388 -0.44 -29.26 -21.22
C ASP A 388 -0.76 -27.84 -21.71
N LYS A 389 -1.11 -27.68 -22.98
CA LYS A 389 -1.42 -26.39 -23.60
C LYS A 389 -2.90 -26.04 -23.49
N VAL A 390 -3.21 -24.75 -23.57
CA VAL A 390 -4.59 -24.23 -23.60
C VAL A 390 -4.86 -23.46 -24.89
N MET A 391 -6.07 -23.61 -25.42
CA MET A 391 -6.56 -22.80 -26.54
C MET A 391 -7.40 -21.65 -26.00
N VAL A 392 -7.03 -20.42 -26.35
CA VAL A 392 -7.72 -19.18 -25.96
C VAL A 392 -7.84 -18.29 -27.18
N ASP A 393 -9.06 -17.86 -27.50
CA ASP A 393 -9.37 -17.02 -28.66
C ASP A 393 -8.78 -17.60 -29.96
N GLY A 394 -8.91 -18.92 -30.16
CA GLY A 394 -8.36 -19.68 -31.28
C GLY A 394 -6.84 -19.84 -31.31
N VAL A 395 -6.11 -19.38 -30.29
CA VAL A 395 -4.65 -19.40 -30.22
C VAL A 395 -4.17 -20.39 -29.15
N LEU A 396 -3.14 -21.17 -29.46
CA LEU A 396 -2.54 -22.13 -28.53
C LEU A 396 -1.47 -21.46 -27.65
N PHE A 397 -1.55 -21.68 -26.34
CA PHE A 397 -0.62 -21.17 -25.33
C PHE A 397 0.00 -22.31 -24.53
N GLU A 398 1.30 -22.23 -24.29
CA GLU A 398 2.06 -23.19 -23.48
C GLU A 398 2.09 -22.76 -22.00
N PRO A 399 2.25 -23.68 -21.03
CA PRO A 399 2.42 -23.27 -19.63
C PRO A 399 3.60 -22.30 -19.49
N HIS A 400 3.41 -21.22 -18.75
CA HIS A 400 4.50 -20.27 -18.51
C HIS A 400 5.59 -20.94 -17.67
N PRO A 401 6.87 -20.81 -18.06
CA PRO A 401 7.96 -21.44 -17.35
C PRO A 401 7.97 -21.02 -15.87
N VAL A 402 8.27 -21.99 -15.03
CA VAL A 402 8.56 -21.77 -13.62
C VAL A 402 10.07 -21.68 -13.52
N ILE A 403 10.62 -20.48 -13.30
CA ILE A 403 12.05 -20.32 -13.03
C ILE A 403 12.29 -20.85 -11.61
N PRO A 404 13.06 -21.93 -11.42
CA PRO A 404 13.30 -22.53 -10.09
C PRO A 404 14.10 -21.63 -9.15
#